data_AF-A0A1G9TR89-F1
#
_entry.id   AF-A0A1G9TR89-F1
#
_cell.length_a   1.000
_cell.length_b   1.000
_cell.length_c   1.000
_cell.angle_alpha   90.00
_cell.angle_beta   90.00
_cell.angle_gamma   90.00
#
_symmetry.space_group_name_H-M   'P 1'
#
loop_
_entity.id
_entity.type
_entity.pdbx_description
1 polymer ?
#
loop_
_entity_poly.entity_id
_entity_poly.type
_entity_poly.pdbx_seq_one_letter_code
_entity_poly.pdbx_strand_id
1 'polypeptide(L)'
;MPSSVPRYRPAGRLLGAVGRIVVLSPLYVATVVLVAGLVSAPAGAVSGQPMLKRMEDGRCLGRVGDAARYVVCGDSAVFTAIDVDVDSFAIGLPGDGCLGAAGDVPVFVPCERAARFVLVPVKDAAFRLKVVGERRCLGGADGLPRYGDCPRASVFMTAGVRRP
;
A
#
# COMPACT_ATOMS: atom_id res chain seq x y z
N MET A 1 -31.37 -36.74 -2.18
CA MET A 1 -32.35 -35.65 -2.25
C MET A 1 -31.87 -34.63 -3.30
N PRO A 2 -32.54 -34.45 -4.45
CA PRO A 2 -32.17 -33.43 -5.42
C PRO A 2 -33.12 -32.23 -5.34
N SER A 3 -32.60 -31.01 -5.20
CA SER A 3 -33.25 -29.71 -5.52
C SER A 3 -32.37 -28.59 -4.94
N SER A 4 -32.14 -27.44 -5.57
CA SER A 4 -32.62 -26.88 -6.84
C SER A 4 -31.87 -25.56 -7.02
N VAL A 5 -31.16 -25.38 -8.14
CA VAL A 5 -30.48 -24.12 -8.48
C VAL A 5 -31.47 -23.20 -9.21
N PRO A 6 -31.69 -21.95 -8.76
CA PRO A 6 -32.51 -21.02 -9.52
C PRO A 6 -31.72 -20.44 -10.72
N ARG A 7 -32.28 -20.63 -11.92
CA ARG A 7 -31.89 -19.94 -13.16
C ARG A 7 -32.62 -18.59 -13.21
N TYR A 8 -31.88 -17.49 -13.36
CA TYR A 8 -32.46 -16.19 -13.69
C TYR A 8 -32.30 -15.91 -15.19
N ARG A 9 -33.41 -15.60 -15.87
CA ARG A 9 -33.46 -15.18 -17.28
C ARG A 9 -33.37 -13.65 -17.37
N PRO A 10 -32.64 -13.08 -18.33
CA PRO A 10 -32.67 -11.64 -18.58
C PRO A 10 -33.95 -11.25 -19.32
N ALA A 11 -34.64 -10.24 -18.81
CA ALA A 11 -35.71 -9.54 -19.52
C ALA A 11 -35.09 -8.62 -20.57
N GLY A 12 -35.56 -8.75 -21.81
CA GLY A 12 -35.17 -7.89 -22.91
C GLY A 12 -36.10 -6.70 -23.12
N ARG A 13 -35.56 -5.73 -23.88
CA ARG A 13 -36.19 -4.83 -24.86
C ARG A 13 -37.17 -3.73 -24.40
N LEU A 14 -36.83 -2.49 -24.76
CA LEU A 14 -37.49 -1.62 -25.78
C LEU A 14 -36.87 -0.20 -25.65
N LEU A 15 -36.11 0.29 -26.64
CA LEU A 15 -36.51 1.18 -27.75
C LEU A 15 -37.26 2.47 -27.33
N GLY A 16 -36.68 3.62 -27.71
CA GLY A 16 -37.43 4.79 -28.19
C GLY A 16 -37.24 6.11 -27.45
N ALA A 17 -36.55 7.07 -28.09
CA ALA A 17 -36.80 8.53 -28.11
C ALA A 17 -35.55 9.21 -28.70
N VAL A 18 -35.48 9.45 -30.01
CA VAL A 18 -36.00 10.66 -30.70
C VAL A 18 -35.43 11.97 -30.13
N GLY A 19 -34.43 12.50 -30.83
CA GLY A 19 -34.48 13.85 -31.40
C GLY A 19 -34.41 15.04 -30.45
N ARG A 20 -33.24 15.69 -30.41
CA ARG A 20 -33.13 17.16 -30.38
C ARG A 20 -31.77 17.58 -30.92
N ILE A 21 -31.74 17.87 -32.23
CA ILE A 21 -30.70 18.71 -32.83
C ILE A 21 -31.04 20.14 -32.38
N VAL A 22 -30.26 20.67 -31.44
CA VAL A 22 -30.33 22.08 -31.09
C VAL A 22 -29.46 22.82 -32.11
N VAL A 23 -30.12 23.46 -33.08
CA VAL A 23 -29.51 24.44 -33.97
C VAL A 23 -29.29 25.71 -33.13
N LEU A 24 -28.06 25.96 -32.70
CA LEU A 24 -27.67 27.22 -32.07
C LEU A 24 -27.11 28.15 -33.15
N SER A 25 -27.81 29.26 -33.35
CA SER A 25 -27.50 30.36 -34.26
C SER A 25 -26.07 30.91 -34.08
N PRO A 26 -25.39 31.34 -35.17
CA PRO A 26 -23.97 31.74 -35.16
C PRO A 26 -23.70 33.18 -34.68
N LEU A 27 -24.57 33.76 -33.87
CA LEU A 27 -24.61 35.21 -33.59
C LEU A 27 -24.52 35.52 -32.10
N TYR A 28 -23.47 35.07 -31.42
CA TYR A 28 -23.00 35.71 -30.19
C TYR A 28 -21.48 35.62 -30.11
N VAL A 29 -20.83 36.48 -30.89
CA VAL A 29 -19.47 36.94 -30.63
C VAL A 29 -19.56 37.86 -29.42
N ALA A 30 -19.25 37.33 -28.24
CA ALA A 30 -19.00 38.14 -27.04
C ALA A 30 -17.83 37.49 -26.30
N THR A 31 -16.64 37.92 -26.70
CA THR A 31 -15.45 38.16 -25.87
C THR A 31 -15.54 37.65 -24.43
N VAL A 32 -15.09 36.40 -24.18
CA VAL A 32 -14.64 35.99 -22.85
C VAL A 32 -13.12 36.01 -22.88
N VAL A 33 -12.62 37.09 -22.31
CA VAL A 33 -11.21 37.38 -22.05
C VAL A 33 -10.60 36.25 -21.21
N LEU A 34 -9.37 35.90 -21.59
CA LEU A 34 -8.40 35.14 -20.81
C LEU A 34 -8.54 35.39 -19.30
N VAL A 35 -8.95 34.36 -18.57
CA VAL A 35 -8.44 34.08 -17.23
C VAL A 35 -8.09 32.61 -17.19
N ALA A 36 -7.01 32.23 -17.86
CA ALA A 36 -6.21 31.07 -17.46
C ALA A 36 -5.46 31.44 -16.16
N GLY A 37 -6.24 31.82 -15.14
CA GLY A 37 -5.79 32.04 -13.79
C GLY A 37 -5.56 30.66 -13.20
N LEU A 38 -4.29 30.33 -13.03
CA LEU A 38 -3.74 29.42 -12.04
C LEU A 38 -4.80 28.63 -11.26
N VAL A 39 -5.31 27.54 -11.84
CA VAL A 39 -5.56 26.38 -10.99
C VAL A 39 -4.20 25.76 -10.79
N SER A 40 -3.48 26.33 -9.83
CA SER A 40 -2.45 25.62 -9.10
C SER A 40 -3.11 24.36 -8.59
N ALA A 41 -2.98 23.27 -9.35
CA ALA A 41 -3.00 21.96 -8.74
C ALA A 41 -2.05 22.06 -7.53
N PRO A 42 -2.39 21.56 -6.34
CA PRO A 42 -1.41 21.41 -5.29
C PRO A 42 -0.31 20.47 -5.83
N ALA A 43 0.69 21.08 -6.46
CA ALA A 43 1.97 20.50 -6.78
C ALA A 43 2.66 20.28 -5.44
N GLY A 44 2.33 19.14 -4.86
CA GLY A 44 2.74 18.75 -3.53
C GLY A 44 2.30 17.33 -3.23
N ALA A 45 2.21 16.46 -4.24
CA ALA A 45 2.33 15.04 -3.98
C ALA A 45 3.75 14.84 -3.44
N VAL A 46 3.87 14.82 -2.12
CA VAL A 46 5.09 14.42 -1.42
C VAL A 46 5.31 12.96 -1.77
N SER A 47 5.99 12.70 -2.87
CA SER A 47 6.46 11.38 -3.27
C SER A 47 7.66 10.99 -2.38
N GLY A 48 7.42 10.95 -1.07
CA GLY A 48 8.33 10.34 -0.13
C GLY A 48 8.23 8.84 -0.31
N GLN A 49 9.33 8.20 -0.69
CA GLN A 49 9.38 6.74 -0.72
C GLN A 49 9.03 6.20 0.66
N PRO A 50 8.11 5.22 0.78
CA PRO A 50 7.59 4.81 2.07
C PRO A 50 8.65 4.00 2.84
N MET A 51 8.72 4.23 4.15
CA MET A 51 9.59 3.54 5.10
C MET A 51 8.76 3.01 6.29
N LEU A 52 9.10 1.82 6.80
CA LEU A 52 8.45 1.23 7.97
C LEU A 52 9.21 1.66 9.23
N LYS A 53 8.76 2.77 9.83
CA LYS A 53 9.38 3.34 11.02
C LYS A 53 8.82 2.68 12.27
N ARG A 54 9.71 2.18 13.13
CA ARG A 54 9.37 1.70 14.47
C ARG A 54 9.02 2.85 15.39
N MET A 55 7.98 2.64 16.18
CA MET A 55 7.55 3.60 17.19
C MET A 55 8.45 3.61 18.43
N GLU A 56 9.13 2.49 18.73
CA GLU A 56 9.90 2.38 19.98
C GLU A 56 11.18 3.21 19.99
N ASP A 57 11.90 3.25 18.86
CA ASP A 57 13.22 3.88 18.75
C ASP A 57 13.37 4.81 17.54
N GLY A 58 12.30 4.96 16.75
CA GLY A 58 12.30 5.81 15.56
C GLY A 58 13.13 5.30 14.39
N ARG A 59 13.71 4.09 14.47
CA ARG A 59 14.48 3.48 13.38
C ARG A 59 13.55 2.85 12.36
N CYS A 60 13.99 2.75 11.12
CA CYS A 60 13.22 2.12 10.05
C CYS A 60 13.70 0.70 9.76
N LEU A 61 12.79 -0.17 9.34
CA LEU A 61 13.15 -1.48 8.76
C LEU A 61 13.87 -1.24 7.43
N GLY A 62 15.09 -1.74 7.32
CA GLY A 62 15.90 -1.64 6.12
C GLY A 62 16.78 -2.86 5.92
N ARG A 63 17.72 -2.75 4.97
CA ARG A 63 18.64 -3.82 4.58
C ARG A 63 20.08 -3.47 4.89
N VAL A 64 20.80 -4.46 5.44
CA VAL A 64 22.26 -4.43 5.59
C VAL A 64 22.79 -5.78 5.13
N GLY A 65 23.48 -5.80 3.98
CA GLY A 65 23.80 -7.06 3.28
C GLY A 65 22.51 -7.77 2.87
N ASP A 66 22.35 -9.05 3.21
CA ASP A 66 21.12 -9.83 2.91
C ASP A 66 20.15 -9.93 4.09
N ALA A 67 20.45 -9.22 5.19
CA ALA A 67 19.67 -9.28 6.41
C ALA A 67 18.76 -8.05 6.58
N ALA A 68 17.57 -8.28 7.12
CA ALA A 68 16.73 -7.21 7.62
C ALA A 68 17.33 -6.65 8.92
N ARG A 69 17.43 -5.33 9.01
CA ARG A 69 17.92 -4.62 10.20
C ARG A 69 17.06 -3.39 10.46
N TYR A 70 17.03 -2.94 11.70
CA TYR A 70 16.59 -1.58 11.99
C TYR A 70 17.75 -0.64 11.72
N VAL A 71 17.52 0.44 10.98
CA VAL A 71 18.54 1.41 10.55
C VAL A 71 18.02 2.83 10.71
N VAL A 72 18.88 3.83 10.55
CA VAL A 72 18.42 5.22 10.44
C VAL A 72 17.55 5.34 9.20
N CYS A 73 16.39 5.98 9.31
CA CYS A 73 15.46 6.15 8.19
C CYS A 73 16.12 6.94 7.06
N GLY A 74 16.11 6.38 5.86
CA GLY A 74 16.75 6.90 4.66
C GLY A 74 16.64 5.87 3.53
N ASP A 75 17.48 5.99 2.50
CA ASP A 75 17.36 5.20 1.27
C ASP A 75 17.45 3.68 1.50
N SER A 76 18.23 3.23 2.49
CA SER A 76 18.38 1.81 2.85
C SER A 76 17.16 1.20 3.56
N ALA A 77 16.16 2.03 3.89
CA ALA A 77 14.92 1.66 4.57
C ALA A 77 13.67 1.89 3.72
N VAL A 78 13.86 2.29 2.46
CA VAL A 78 12.77 2.41 1.50
C VAL A 78 12.25 1.02 1.16
N PHE A 79 10.94 0.83 1.25
CA PHE A 79 10.29 -0.40 0.83
C PHE A 79 9.22 -0.12 -0.23
N THR A 80 8.83 -1.17 -0.93
CA THR A 80 7.66 -1.19 -1.81
C THR A 80 6.67 -2.18 -1.22
N ALA A 81 5.43 -1.76 -1.00
CA ALA A 81 4.35 -2.71 -0.76
C ALA A 81 3.99 -3.33 -2.12
N ILE A 82 4.13 -4.64 -2.24
CA ILE A 82 3.74 -5.39 -3.44
C ILE A 82 2.42 -6.06 -3.09
N ASP A 83 1.35 -5.60 -3.71
CA ASP A 83 0.03 -6.19 -3.51
C ASP A 83 0.05 -7.65 -3.98
N VAL A 84 -0.36 -8.55 -3.09
CA VAL A 84 -0.46 -9.97 -3.40
C VAL A 84 -1.92 -10.36 -3.55
N ASP A 85 -2.78 -9.87 -2.65
CA ASP A 85 -4.23 -10.08 -2.64
C ASP A 85 -4.92 -8.83 -2.02
N VAL A 86 -6.26 -8.80 -1.97
CA VAL A 86 -7.05 -7.64 -1.47
C VAL A 86 -6.67 -7.23 -0.04
N ASP A 87 -6.38 -8.21 0.81
CA ASP A 87 -6.15 -7.97 2.25
C ASP A 87 -4.70 -8.24 2.68
N SER A 88 -3.79 -8.56 1.74
CA SER A 88 -2.41 -8.90 2.08
C SER A 88 -1.38 -8.43 1.06
N PHE A 89 -0.19 -8.10 1.56
CA PHE A 89 0.90 -7.58 0.75
C PHE A 89 2.23 -8.21 1.15
N ALA A 90 3.18 -8.19 0.23
CA ALA A 90 4.59 -8.48 0.49
C ALA A 90 5.37 -7.16 0.63
N ILE A 91 6.44 -7.20 1.42
CA ILE A 91 7.34 -6.04 1.60
C ILE A 91 8.57 -6.26 0.72
N GLY A 92 8.65 -5.52 -0.39
CA GLY A 92 9.79 -5.52 -1.31
C GLY A 92 10.81 -4.42 -0.97
N LEU A 93 12.04 -4.62 -1.42
CA LEU A 93 13.07 -3.58 -1.49
C LEU A 93 13.40 -3.23 -2.94
N PRO A 94 13.98 -2.05 -3.19
CA PRO A 94 14.58 -1.75 -4.49
C PRO A 94 15.65 -2.80 -4.85
N GLY A 95 15.50 -3.50 -5.98
CA GLY A 95 16.48 -4.48 -6.48
C GLY A 95 16.17 -5.97 -6.22
N ASP A 96 14.90 -6.38 -6.35
CA ASP A 96 14.42 -7.78 -6.50
C ASP A 96 14.36 -8.70 -5.27
N GLY A 97 14.45 -8.16 -4.04
CA GLY A 97 14.26 -8.94 -2.82
C GLY A 97 12.97 -8.58 -2.08
N CYS A 98 12.27 -9.58 -1.56
CA CYS A 98 11.14 -9.40 -0.64
C CYS A 98 11.48 -9.94 0.76
N LEU A 99 10.83 -9.36 1.77
CA LEU A 99 10.96 -9.82 3.14
C LEU A 99 10.27 -11.19 3.29
N GLY A 100 11.06 -12.19 3.65
CA GLY A 100 10.62 -13.54 3.97
C GLY A 100 11.04 -13.95 5.37
N ALA A 101 11.15 -15.26 5.57
CA ALA A 101 11.53 -15.84 6.87
C ALA A 101 12.49 -17.02 6.69
N ALA A 102 13.48 -17.09 7.59
CA ALA A 102 14.28 -18.27 7.87
C ALA A 102 14.09 -18.61 9.36
N GLY A 103 13.11 -19.46 9.66
CA GLY A 103 12.67 -19.69 11.05
C GLY A 103 11.96 -18.45 11.62
N ASP A 104 12.52 -17.87 12.68
CA ASP A 104 12.08 -16.60 13.29
C ASP A 104 12.86 -15.38 12.76
N VAL A 105 13.86 -15.59 11.90
CA VAL A 105 14.72 -14.52 11.37
C VAL A 105 14.11 -13.95 10.09
N PRO A 106 13.87 -12.63 10.00
CA PRO A 106 13.48 -11.98 8.75
C PRO A 106 14.70 -11.86 7.82
N VAL A 107 14.56 -12.38 6.60
CA VAL A 107 15.61 -12.43 5.58
C VAL A 107 15.04 -11.97 4.24
N PHE A 108 15.90 -11.47 3.34
CA PHE A 108 15.46 -11.15 1.98
C PHE A 108 15.54 -12.39 1.10
N VAL A 109 14.45 -12.69 0.43
CA VAL A 109 14.27 -13.87 -0.44
C VAL A 109 13.64 -13.44 -1.77
N PRO A 110 13.66 -14.30 -2.79
CA PRO A 110 12.83 -14.10 -3.98
C PRO A 110 11.36 -13.89 -3.61
N CYS A 111 10.67 -13.00 -4.31
CA CYS A 111 9.34 -12.54 -3.92
C CYS A 111 8.25 -13.62 -3.95
N GLU A 112 8.44 -14.69 -4.72
CA GLU A 112 7.58 -15.88 -4.70
C GLU A 112 7.63 -16.66 -3.37
N ARG A 113 8.68 -16.43 -2.56
CA ARG A 113 8.86 -16.99 -1.21
C ARG A 113 8.67 -15.96 -0.10
N ALA A 114 8.19 -14.75 -0.43
CA ALA A 114 8.00 -13.69 0.54
C ALA A 114 7.00 -14.07 1.63
N ALA A 115 7.22 -13.54 2.83
CA ALA A 115 6.19 -13.52 3.85
C ALA A 115 5.09 -12.54 3.41
N ARG A 116 3.83 -12.95 3.58
CA ARG A 116 2.67 -12.09 3.32
C ARG A 116 2.20 -11.48 4.63
N PHE A 117 1.83 -10.22 4.60
CA PHE A 117 1.48 -9.47 5.79
C PHE A 117 0.06 -8.92 5.72
N VAL A 118 -0.58 -8.85 6.89
CA VAL A 118 -1.77 -8.04 7.12
C VAL A 118 -1.44 -6.97 8.15
N LEU A 119 -2.08 -5.80 8.01
CA LEU A 119 -1.97 -4.73 8.99
C LEU A 119 -2.91 -5.00 10.16
N VAL A 120 -2.36 -5.09 11.37
CA VAL A 120 -3.15 -5.10 12.60
C VAL A 120 -3.13 -3.69 13.19
N PRO A 121 -4.22 -2.92 13.08
CA PRO A 121 -4.25 -1.54 13.57
C PRO A 121 -4.06 -1.49 15.08
N VAL A 122 -3.39 -0.44 15.55
CA VAL A 122 -3.20 -0.15 16.98
C VAL A 122 -3.89 1.17 17.32
N LYS A 123 -3.21 2.31 17.17
CA LYS A 123 -3.72 3.66 17.42
C LYS A 123 -2.90 4.66 16.60
N ASP A 124 -3.43 5.85 16.32
CA ASP A 124 -2.68 6.99 15.77
C ASP A 124 -1.93 6.66 14.46
N ALA A 125 -2.61 5.97 13.53
CA ALA A 125 -2.06 5.47 12.26
C ALA A 125 -0.91 4.45 12.39
N ALA A 126 -0.69 3.89 13.59
CA ALA A 126 0.28 2.84 13.83
C ALA A 126 -0.34 1.44 13.74
N PHE A 127 0.49 0.46 13.35
CA PHE A 127 0.07 -0.90 13.08
C PHE A 127 1.17 -1.93 13.42
N ARG A 128 0.75 -3.18 13.59
CA ARG A 128 1.66 -4.35 13.60
C ARG A 128 1.57 -5.06 12.27
N LEU A 129 2.67 -5.71 11.88
CA LEU A 129 2.77 -6.51 10.66
C LEU A 129 2.61 -7.99 11.02
N LYS A 130 1.41 -8.54 10.85
CA LYS A 130 1.12 -9.95 11.14
C LYS A 130 1.37 -10.80 9.90
N VAL A 131 2.09 -11.92 10.06
CA VAL A 131 2.32 -12.88 8.98
C VAL A 131 1.02 -13.67 8.71
N VAL A 132 0.59 -13.72 7.46
CA VAL A 132 -0.59 -14.48 7.02
C VAL A 132 -0.37 -15.96 7.28
N GLY A 133 -1.39 -16.65 7.79
CA GLY A 133 -1.33 -18.08 8.11
C GLY A 133 -0.59 -18.40 9.42
N GLU A 134 -0.01 -17.40 10.08
CA GLU A 134 0.74 -17.58 11.32
C GLU A 134 0.17 -16.77 12.48
N ARG A 135 0.55 -17.13 13.70
CA ARG A 135 0.27 -16.35 14.91
C ARG A 135 1.39 -15.37 15.27
N ARG A 136 2.33 -15.15 14.34
CA ARG A 136 3.51 -14.33 14.52
C ARG A 136 3.38 -12.98 13.83
N CYS A 137 4.03 -11.97 14.41
CA CYS A 137 4.18 -10.65 13.84
C CYS A 137 5.66 -10.30 13.70
N LEU A 138 5.99 -9.44 12.74
CA LEU A 138 7.30 -8.82 12.68
C LEU A 138 7.44 -7.86 13.87
N GLY A 139 8.45 -8.09 14.70
CA GLY A 139 8.83 -7.26 15.81
C GLY A 139 10.33 -7.26 15.99
N GLY A 140 10.81 -7.02 17.20
CA GLY A 140 12.23 -7.07 17.51
C GLY A 140 12.54 -7.83 18.78
N ALA A 141 13.68 -8.54 18.77
CA ALA A 141 14.33 -9.07 19.97
C ALA A 141 15.80 -8.66 19.93
N ASP A 142 16.34 -8.23 21.07
CA ASP A 142 17.74 -7.80 21.21
C ASP A 142 18.16 -6.73 20.17
N GLY A 143 17.24 -5.83 19.83
CA GLY A 143 17.46 -4.75 18.87
C GLY A 143 17.46 -5.18 17.39
N LEU A 144 17.13 -6.43 17.08
CA LEU A 144 17.08 -6.97 15.72
C LEU A 144 15.67 -7.37 15.30
N PRO A 145 15.31 -7.25 14.01
CA PRO A 145 14.03 -7.74 13.51
C PRO A 145 13.87 -9.26 13.76
N ARG A 146 12.71 -9.67 14.30
CA ARG A 146 12.34 -11.06 14.57
C ARG A 146 10.84 -11.29 14.37
N TYR A 147 10.46 -12.48 13.94
CA TYR A 147 9.08 -12.92 13.98
C TYR A 147 8.76 -13.55 15.33
N GLY A 148 7.81 -12.97 16.06
CA GLY A 148 7.43 -13.42 17.39
C GLY A 148 5.96 -13.14 17.71
N ASP A 149 5.60 -13.25 18.99
CA ASP A 149 4.23 -13.06 19.43
C ASP A 149 3.72 -11.64 19.17
N CYS A 150 2.59 -11.52 18.48
CA CYS A 150 2.01 -10.23 18.10
C CYS A 150 1.82 -9.21 19.23
N PRO A 151 1.38 -9.57 20.46
CA PRO A 151 1.25 -8.60 21.54
C PRO A 151 2.56 -7.92 21.94
N ARG A 152 3.70 -8.60 21.72
CA ARG A 152 5.05 -8.12 22.05
C ARG A 152 5.83 -7.61 20.84
N ALA A 153 5.27 -7.77 19.64
CA ALA A 153 5.91 -7.32 18.41
C ALA A 153 5.93 -5.79 18.31
N SER A 154 6.94 -5.28 17.61
CA SER A 154 7.13 -3.86 17.35
C SER A 154 5.91 -3.25 16.65
N VAL A 155 5.66 -1.99 16.97
CA VAL A 155 4.63 -1.18 16.34
C VAL A 155 5.29 -0.27 15.32
N PHE A 156 4.72 -0.21 14.11
CA PHE A 156 5.23 0.56 12.99
C PHE A 156 4.27 1.67 12.61
N MET A 157 4.82 2.69 11.98
CA MET A 157 4.10 3.69 11.20
C MET A 157 4.76 3.82 9.82
N THR A 158 4.02 4.30 8.83
CA THR A 158 4.61 4.70 7.56
C THR A 158 5.26 6.08 7.71
N ALA A 159 6.49 6.21 7.23
CA ALA A 159 7.19 7.48 7.13
C ALA A 159 7.55 7.76 5.66
N GLY A 160 7.38 9.00 5.21
CA GLY A 160 7.84 9.43 3.89
C GLY A 160 9.19 10.14 3.99
N VAL A 161 10.06 9.94 2.99
CA VAL A 161 11.25 10.78 2.83
C VAL A 161 10.80 12.19 2.44
N ARG A 162 11.03 13.19 3.30
CA ARG A 162 11.04 14.59 2.84
C ARG A 162 12.37 14.79 2.11
N ARG A 163 12.34 14.85 0.77
CA ARG A 163 13.48 15.39 0.02
C ARG A 163 13.63 16.86 0.44
N PRO A 164 14.84 17.30 0.84
CA PRO A 164 15.10 18.69 1.18
C PRO A 164 14.88 19.62 -0.02
#